data_AF-A0A847JJ41-F1
#
_entry.id   AF-A0A847JJ41-F1
#
_cell.length_a   1.000
_cell.length_b   1.000
_cell.length_c   1.000
_cell.angle_alpha   90.00
_cell.angle_beta   90.00
_cell.angle_gamma   90.00
#
_symmetry.space_group_name_H-M   'P 1'
#
loop_
_entity.id
_entity.type
_entity.pdbx_description
1 polymer ?
#
loop_
_entity_poly.entity_id
_entity_poly.type
_entity_poly.pdbx_seq_one_letter_code
_entity_poly.pdbx_strand_id
1 'polypeptide(L)'
;MRSEMRSSPPHILLTNYSMLEYILLRPHDSQLFDNGASSCFKFIVLDEVHQYSGSRGAEMAMLMRRLKQRLKDGGCKNRFQCIATSATLSDPVESNSNISRFVSELFGEPFSDENIIITERNERVMSDYELKSDDYQLLKRVLLENDQESVEKAYELYIQIEGEKPESADIPRIVGAILKHDKKTYSLLAMLDKSAKSIDELGEKLFPERPAVERMTLTDLLIQLLIKAKDPKSGNVLLSARYHFFLRSLEGAFISYYPRKRIFLDRRIMDQNAAVFEVALCRECGQHYIIGKIKNGKLVEAVKDPSQAEFEISYFRPLDDSNLYEEEDELENRLALKKYSLCLICGAIVQEKKRGGLQCCHNNSITVVREESSNEDGNKQISRCGLCGFTGGNRDPVRSIIYGTDGPNVVIVTSLFQLLPEGKKKILAFADNRQEAAFFAWYLEDSYKEIARRNAMYKILYGIGKYPSDGLSLVSLFDLAYKRSKNYFQDQLSDDESTIKKKIQIAFYRELLTNEKRISLEGVGLIKWKLVLPEELEVPESLLDPPWYLSKGQARDLIAHLLDMLRADKAIEINSLPDFFINFSDLSIKGTQFQVKTGEILGNRYMRCWNGRRG
;
A
#
# COMPACT_ATOMS: atom_id res chain seq x y z
N MET A 1 13.85 -23.06 -8.51
CA MET A 1 13.96 -22.91 -7.04
C MET A 1 14.01 -24.22 -6.25
N ARG A 2 12.93 -24.94 -5.89
CA ARG A 2 13.08 -26.14 -5.00
C ARG A 2 13.79 -27.33 -5.65
N SER A 3 13.52 -27.60 -6.93
CA SER A 3 14.25 -28.61 -7.72
C SER A 3 15.73 -28.25 -7.84
N GLU A 4 16.01 -26.97 -8.06
CA GLU A 4 17.34 -26.39 -8.22
C GLU A 4 18.17 -26.46 -6.92
N MET A 5 17.56 -26.17 -5.77
CA MET A 5 18.20 -26.36 -4.44
C MET A 5 18.60 -27.81 -4.18
N ARG A 6 17.85 -28.79 -4.71
CA ARG A 6 18.18 -30.22 -4.55
C ARG A 6 19.30 -30.66 -5.48
N SER A 7 19.30 -30.18 -6.72
CA SER A 7 20.34 -30.50 -7.70
C SER A 7 21.65 -29.76 -7.46
N SER A 8 21.59 -28.56 -6.86
CA SER A 8 22.74 -27.72 -6.53
C SER A 8 22.51 -27.07 -5.17
N PRO A 9 22.92 -27.75 -4.08
CA PRO A 9 22.72 -27.24 -2.72
C PRO A 9 23.37 -25.86 -2.55
N PRO A 10 22.68 -24.90 -1.91
CA PRO A 10 23.23 -23.56 -1.72
C PRO A 10 24.39 -23.57 -0.72
N HIS A 11 25.35 -22.66 -0.90
CA HIS A 11 26.45 -22.44 0.06
C HIS A 11 25.96 -22.00 1.45
N ILE A 12 24.81 -21.31 1.52
CA ILE A 12 24.16 -20.87 2.75
C ILE A 12 22.70 -21.31 2.70
N LEU A 13 22.27 -22.12 3.66
CA LEU A 13 20.88 -22.53 3.83
C LEU A 13 20.22 -21.68 4.93
N LEU A 14 19.41 -20.70 4.53
CA LEU A 14 18.57 -19.93 5.45
C LEU A 14 17.20 -20.58 5.58
N THR A 15 16.81 -20.97 6.80
CA THR A 15 15.55 -21.65 7.08
C THR A 15 15.06 -21.32 8.49
N ASN A 16 13.77 -21.47 8.75
CA ASN A 16 13.22 -21.44 10.10
C ASN A 16 13.13 -22.87 10.68
N TYR A 17 12.92 -22.99 11.99
CA TYR A 17 12.90 -24.29 12.69
C TYR A 17 11.84 -25.25 12.12
N SER A 18 10.63 -24.76 11.81
CA SER A 18 9.55 -25.59 11.28
C SER A 18 9.90 -26.15 9.89
N MET A 19 10.48 -25.33 9.02
CA MET A 19 10.90 -25.78 7.69
C MET A 19 12.10 -26.71 7.78
N LEU A 20 13.04 -26.48 8.70
CA LEU A 20 14.17 -27.38 8.94
C LEU A 20 13.69 -28.77 9.35
N GLU A 21 12.79 -28.85 10.32
CA GLU A 21 12.18 -30.11 10.75
C GLU A 21 11.49 -30.82 9.57
N TYR A 22 10.78 -30.06 8.74
CA TYR A 22 10.12 -30.58 7.57
C TYR A 22 11.07 -31.14 6.51
N ILE A 23 12.20 -30.46 6.26
CA ILE A 23 13.25 -30.90 5.33
C ILE A 23 13.92 -32.17 5.86
N LEU A 24 14.15 -32.28 7.17
CA LEU A 24 14.76 -33.48 7.78
C LEU A 24 13.89 -34.75 7.62
N LEU A 25 12.57 -34.61 7.57
CA LEU A 25 11.62 -35.73 7.50
C LEU A 25 11.25 -36.14 6.07
N ARG A 26 11.41 -35.25 5.08
CA ARG A 26 10.93 -35.49 3.71
C ARG A 26 11.91 -36.33 2.88
N PRO A 27 11.49 -37.46 2.30
CA PRO A 27 12.36 -38.29 1.47
C PRO A 27 12.95 -37.56 0.27
N HIS A 28 12.16 -36.69 -0.38
CA HIS A 28 12.63 -35.92 -1.55
C HIS A 28 13.69 -34.86 -1.23
N ASP A 29 13.82 -34.45 0.02
CA ASP A 29 14.80 -33.46 0.46
C ASP A 29 16.04 -34.11 1.09
N SER A 30 16.07 -35.44 1.18
CA SER A 30 17.18 -36.20 1.77
C SER A 30 18.51 -36.02 1.01
N GLN A 31 18.45 -35.73 -0.29
CA GLN A 31 19.60 -35.44 -1.15
C GLN A 31 20.45 -34.26 -0.64
N LEU A 32 19.89 -33.35 0.14
CA LEU A 32 20.64 -32.26 0.77
C LEU A 32 21.61 -32.75 1.85
N PHE A 33 21.33 -33.91 2.44
CA PHE A 33 22.08 -34.48 3.54
C PHE A 33 22.81 -35.78 3.17
N ASP A 34 22.37 -36.49 2.14
CA ASP A 34 22.94 -37.78 1.75
C ASP A 34 24.13 -37.66 0.78
N ASN A 35 24.76 -38.79 0.47
CA ASN A 35 25.76 -38.95 -0.61
C ASN A 35 26.95 -37.98 -0.52
N GLY A 36 27.38 -37.63 0.70
CA GLY A 36 28.53 -36.75 0.93
C GLY A 36 28.21 -35.26 0.82
N ALA A 37 26.99 -34.86 0.47
CA ALA A 37 26.58 -33.45 0.48
C ALA A 37 26.70 -32.82 1.88
N SER A 38 26.48 -33.62 2.94
CA SER A 38 26.66 -33.19 4.33
C SER A 38 28.10 -32.83 4.70
N SER A 39 29.10 -33.33 3.97
CA SER A 39 30.52 -33.09 4.30
C SER A 39 30.93 -31.61 4.18
N CYS A 40 30.16 -30.82 3.43
CA CYS A 40 30.38 -29.40 3.24
C CYS A 40 29.88 -28.52 4.39
N PHE A 41 29.04 -29.04 5.30
CA PHE A 41 28.50 -28.27 6.42
C PHE A 41 29.58 -28.02 7.49
N LYS A 42 29.85 -26.74 7.75
CA LYS A 42 30.87 -26.30 8.73
C LYS A 42 30.30 -25.47 9.88
N PHE A 43 29.24 -24.71 9.61
CA PHE A 43 28.68 -23.73 10.54
C PHE A 43 27.20 -24.03 10.80
N ILE A 44 26.76 -23.81 12.04
CA ILE A 44 25.35 -23.76 12.41
C ILE A 44 25.12 -22.44 13.14
N VAL A 45 24.30 -21.57 12.56
CA VAL A 45 23.99 -20.25 13.10
C VAL A 45 22.55 -20.23 13.58
N LEU A 46 22.33 -19.89 14.85
CA LEU A 46 21.01 -19.62 15.40
C LEU A 46 20.89 -18.14 15.74
N ASP A 47 19.92 -17.50 15.12
CA ASP A 47 19.60 -16.11 15.38
C ASP A 47 18.52 -15.97 16.46
N GLU A 48 18.60 -14.89 17.23
CA GLU A 48 17.70 -14.51 18.33
C GLU A 48 17.44 -15.64 19.34
N VAL A 49 18.51 -16.24 19.86
CA VAL A 49 18.38 -17.42 20.74
C VAL A 49 17.57 -17.18 22.02
N HIS A 50 17.37 -15.92 22.43
CA HIS A 50 16.49 -15.56 23.54
C HIS A 50 15.02 -15.99 23.33
N GLN A 51 14.60 -16.17 22.08
CA GLN A 51 13.25 -16.68 21.75
C GLN A 51 13.09 -18.18 22.04
N TYR A 52 14.19 -18.92 22.17
CA TYR A 52 14.22 -20.36 22.39
C TYR A 52 14.43 -20.70 23.87
N SER A 53 13.57 -20.19 24.74
CA SER A 53 13.53 -20.52 26.17
C SER A 53 12.35 -21.45 26.50
N GLY A 54 12.41 -22.09 27.67
CA GLY A 54 11.37 -23.02 28.14
C GLY A 54 11.14 -24.21 27.20
N SER A 55 9.88 -24.54 26.93
CA SER A 55 9.49 -25.67 26.07
C SER A 55 10.00 -25.53 24.63
N ARG A 56 9.93 -24.32 24.05
CA ARG A 56 10.46 -24.04 22.70
C ARG A 56 11.97 -24.24 22.63
N GLY A 57 12.68 -23.87 23.70
CA GLY A 57 14.12 -24.14 23.84
C GLY A 57 14.45 -25.62 23.79
N ALA A 58 13.69 -26.44 24.53
CA ALA A 58 13.88 -27.89 24.53
C ALA A 58 13.63 -28.52 23.15
N GLU A 59 12.56 -28.12 22.46
CA GLU A 59 12.28 -28.58 21.08
C GLU A 59 13.40 -28.20 20.12
N MET A 60 13.88 -26.95 20.19
CA MET A 60 14.96 -26.47 19.35
C MET A 60 16.27 -27.22 19.63
N ALA A 61 16.57 -27.48 20.89
CA ALA A 61 17.73 -28.27 21.32
C ALA A 61 17.68 -29.70 20.75
N MET A 62 16.50 -30.35 20.77
CA MET A 62 16.29 -31.65 20.15
C MET A 62 16.41 -31.60 18.63
N LEU A 63 15.86 -30.57 17.99
CA LEU A 63 15.99 -30.38 16.53
C LEU A 63 17.45 -30.22 16.11
N MET A 64 18.25 -29.44 16.85
CA MET A 64 19.68 -29.30 16.60
C MET A 64 20.44 -30.62 16.73
N ARG A 65 20.12 -31.43 17.74
CA ARG A 65 20.69 -32.78 17.89
C ARG A 65 20.32 -33.69 16.71
N ARG A 66 19.05 -33.68 16.27
CA ARG A 66 18.59 -34.43 15.09
C ARG A 66 19.31 -33.98 13.82
N LEU A 67 19.44 -32.67 13.60
CA LEU A 67 20.16 -32.11 12.46
C LEU A 67 21.62 -32.57 12.45
N LYS A 68 22.33 -32.39 13.58
CA LYS A 68 23.75 -32.79 13.70
C LYS A 68 23.94 -34.29 13.48
N GLN A 69 23.04 -35.11 14.03
CA GLN A 69 23.08 -36.55 13.79
C GLN A 69 22.89 -36.86 12.31
N ARG A 70 21.88 -36.27 11.66
CA ARG A 70 21.60 -36.47 10.24
C ARG A 70 22.78 -36.06 9.35
N LEU A 71 23.44 -34.95 9.67
CA LEU A 71 24.63 -34.47 8.95
C LEU A 71 25.83 -35.42 9.15
N LYS A 72 26.02 -35.96 10.36
CA LYS A 72 27.05 -36.97 10.63
C LYS A 72 26.80 -38.25 9.85
N ASP A 73 25.56 -38.76 9.87
CA ASP A 73 25.14 -39.94 9.12
C ASP A 73 25.34 -39.73 7.61
N GLY A 74 25.13 -38.50 7.13
CA GLY A 74 25.37 -38.07 5.76
C GLY A 74 26.84 -37.90 5.34
N GLY A 75 27.79 -38.09 6.25
CA GLY A 75 29.23 -38.06 5.98
C GLY A 75 30.00 -36.85 6.53
N CYS A 76 29.38 -35.98 7.32
CA CYS A 76 30.10 -34.89 8.01
C CYS A 76 30.89 -35.43 9.21
N LYS A 77 32.23 -35.38 9.13
CA LYS A 77 33.12 -35.89 10.19
C LYS A 77 33.66 -34.82 11.14
N ASN A 78 33.64 -33.56 10.73
CA ASN A 78 34.18 -32.45 11.51
C ASN A 78 33.19 -31.97 12.57
N ARG A 79 33.68 -31.29 13.62
CA ARG A 79 32.81 -30.57 14.55
C ARG A 79 32.22 -29.35 13.86
N PHE A 80 30.99 -29.00 14.22
CA PHE A 80 30.32 -27.81 13.72
C PHE A 80 30.71 -26.59 14.54
N GLN A 81 31.12 -25.51 13.88
CA GLN A 81 31.21 -24.21 14.53
C GLN A 81 29.79 -23.69 14.75
N CYS A 82 29.36 -23.68 16.01
CA CYS A 82 28.03 -23.20 16.40
C CYS A 82 28.12 -21.72 16.79
N ILE A 83 27.23 -20.90 16.25
CA ILE A 83 27.18 -19.45 16.48
C ILE A 83 25.76 -19.11 16.92
N ALA A 84 25.64 -18.37 18.01
CA ALA A 84 24.38 -17.83 18.50
C ALA A 84 24.44 -16.30 18.54
N THR A 85 23.36 -15.65 18.15
CA THR A 85 23.15 -14.21 18.33
C THR A 85 21.94 -13.96 19.21
N SER A 86 22.01 -12.93 20.05
CA SER A 86 20.92 -12.53 20.95
C SER A 86 21.02 -11.07 21.30
N ALA A 87 19.88 -10.36 21.30
CA ALA A 87 19.81 -8.96 21.70
C ALA A 87 19.70 -8.74 23.22
N THR A 88 19.24 -9.73 23.99
CA THR A 88 18.77 -9.52 25.37
C THR A 88 19.37 -10.45 26.43
N LEU A 89 20.12 -11.47 26.03
CA LEU A 89 20.82 -12.35 27.00
C LEU A 89 21.99 -11.65 27.71
N SER A 90 22.34 -10.44 27.28
CA SER A 90 23.45 -9.65 27.81
C SER A 90 23.00 -8.65 28.89
N ASP A 91 21.84 -8.85 29.50
CA ASP A 91 21.43 -8.02 30.65
C ASP A 91 22.50 -8.19 31.77
N PRO A 92 22.97 -7.10 32.42
CA PRO A 92 24.07 -7.15 33.38
C PRO A 92 23.80 -8.02 34.62
N VAL A 93 22.58 -8.57 34.74
CA VAL A 93 22.14 -9.49 35.78
C VAL A 93 22.44 -10.96 35.40
N GLU A 94 22.52 -11.29 34.11
CA GLU A 94 22.86 -12.66 33.66
C GLU A 94 24.38 -12.85 33.61
N SER A 95 24.88 -13.71 34.49
CA SER A 95 26.28 -14.13 34.46
C SER A 95 26.61 -14.80 33.13
N ASN A 96 27.76 -14.46 32.54
CA ASN A 96 28.33 -15.11 31.35
C ASN A 96 28.28 -16.65 31.42
N SER A 97 28.48 -17.21 32.62
CA SER A 97 28.39 -18.65 32.89
C SER A 97 27.00 -19.27 32.66
N ASN A 98 25.92 -18.49 32.80
CA ASN A 98 24.57 -18.97 32.50
C ASN A 98 24.31 -18.93 30.99
N ILE A 99 24.79 -17.90 30.30
CA ILE A 99 24.68 -17.78 28.83
C ILE A 99 25.43 -18.94 28.17
N SER A 100 26.68 -19.20 28.61
CA SER A 100 27.49 -20.29 28.07
C SER A 100 26.82 -21.65 28.33
N ARG A 101 26.26 -21.89 29.53
CA ARG A 101 25.48 -23.11 29.83
C ARG A 101 24.26 -23.25 28.92
N PHE A 102 23.44 -22.21 28.78
CA PHE A 102 22.24 -22.24 27.96
C PHE A 102 22.55 -22.56 26.49
N VAL A 103 23.53 -21.88 25.91
CA VAL A 103 23.93 -22.11 24.51
C VAL A 103 24.57 -23.50 24.35
N SER A 104 25.33 -23.95 25.35
CA SER A 104 25.85 -25.32 25.39
C SER A 104 24.76 -26.38 25.38
N GLU A 105 23.70 -26.20 26.17
CA GLU A 105 22.56 -27.10 26.19
C GLU A 105 21.75 -27.04 24.89
N LEU A 106 21.58 -25.85 24.32
CA LEU A 106 20.85 -25.65 23.05
C LEU A 106 21.53 -26.39 21.90
N PHE A 107 22.84 -26.18 21.70
CA PHE A 107 23.58 -26.82 20.61
C PHE A 107 24.08 -28.24 20.93
N GLY A 108 24.23 -28.59 22.20
CA GLY A 108 24.94 -29.79 22.62
C GLY A 108 26.45 -29.73 22.35
N GLU A 109 27.07 -28.56 22.48
CA GLU A 109 28.52 -28.35 22.30
C GLU A 109 29.08 -27.51 23.46
N PRO A 110 30.38 -27.61 23.79
CA PRO A 110 30.97 -26.77 24.83
C PRO A 110 31.08 -25.32 24.36
N PHE A 111 30.63 -24.39 25.22
CA PHE A 111 30.87 -22.96 25.13
C PHE A 111 31.48 -22.50 26.45
N SER A 112 32.52 -21.66 26.38
CA SER A 112 33.13 -21.00 27.54
C SER A 112 32.80 -19.51 27.54
N ASP A 113 33.06 -18.84 28.66
CA ASP A 113 32.84 -17.40 28.81
C ASP A 113 33.70 -16.58 27.82
N GLU A 114 34.86 -17.10 27.41
CA GLU A 114 35.73 -16.51 26.37
C GLU A 114 35.09 -16.54 24.98
N ASN A 115 34.08 -17.38 24.76
CA ASN A 115 33.36 -17.45 23.49
C ASN A 115 32.22 -16.42 23.41
N ILE A 116 31.97 -15.68 24.49
CA ILE A 116 30.91 -14.67 24.55
C ILE A 116 31.49 -13.33 24.11
N ILE A 117 30.96 -12.81 23.01
CA ILE A 117 31.31 -11.48 22.51
C ILE A 117 30.16 -10.54 22.89
N ILE A 118 30.41 -9.65 23.83
CA ILE A 118 29.44 -8.64 24.29
C ILE A 118 29.78 -7.31 23.63
N THR A 119 28.75 -6.53 23.34
CA THR A 119 28.93 -5.13 22.93
C THR A 119 28.90 -4.24 24.16
N GLU A 120 30.01 -3.55 24.42
CA GLU A 120 30.04 -2.50 25.45
C GLU A 120 29.55 -1.19 24.84
N ARG A 121 28.66 -0.49 25.55
CA ARG A 121 28.33 0.89 25.19
C ARG A 121 29.49 1.76 25.62
N ASN A 122 30.06 2.51 24.68
CA ASN A 122 31.04 3.54 25.02
C ASN A 122 30.44 4.48 26.07
N GLU A 123 31.08 4.59 27.24
CA GLU A 123 30.70 5.57 28.24
C GLU A 123 30.84 6.97 27.65
N ARG A 124 29.75 7.73 27.70
CA ARG A 124 29.77 9.13 27.27
C ARG A 124 30.33 9.95 28.41
N VAL A 125 31.40 10.67 28.14
CA VAL A 125 31.98 11.62 29.11
C VAL A 125 31.09 12.85 29.14
N MET A 126 30.62 13.22 30.32
CA MET A 126 29.90 14.47 30.52
C MET A 126 30.87 15.64 30.43
N SER A 127 30.51 16.64 29.65
CA SER A 127 31.23 17.91 29.55
C SER A 127 30.33 19.03 30.08
N ASP A 128 30.94 19.99 30.76
CA ASP A 128 30.24 21.19 31.26
C ASP A 128 30.10 22.29 30.20
N TYR A 129 30.74 22.11 29.03
CA TYR A 129 30.64 23.06 27.94
C TYR A 129 29.23 23.06 27.34
N GLU A 130 28.68 24.23 27.07
CA GLU A 130 27.32 24.39 26.60
C GLU A 130 27.27 25.27 25.35
N LEU A 131 26.84 24.69 24.23
CA LEU A 131 26.69 25.42 22.98
C LEU A 131 25.48 26.37 23.03
N LYS A 132 25.64 27.53 22.40
CA LYS A 132 24.57 28.52 22.22
C LYS A 132 23.74 28.20 20.98
N SER A 133 22.56 28.80 20.90
CA SER A 133 21.65 28.66 19.76
C SER A 133 22.32 29.02 18.42
N ASP A 134 23.17 30.04 18.39
CA ASP A 134 23.89 30.48 17.19
C ASP A 134 24.96 29.47 16.76
N ASP A 135 25.55 28.73 17.70
CA ASP A 135 26.53 27.69 17.40
C ASP A 135 25.84 26.55 16.64
N TYR A 136 24.65 26.12 17.05
CA TYR A 136 23.89 25.11 16.30
C TYR A 136 23.55 25.58 14.88
N GLN A 137 23.25 26.87 14.68
CA GLN A 137 23.02 27.44 13.34
C GLN A 137 24.29 27.51 12.50
N LEU A 138 25.44 27.79 13.12
CA LEU A 138 26.75 27.69 12.46
C LEU A 138 27.02 26.25 12.00
N LEU A 139 26.85 25.27 12.89
CA LEU A 139 27.03 23.86 12.57
C LEU A 139 26.05 23.39 11.49
N LYS A 140 24.82 23.90 11.48
CA LYS A 140 23.81 23.64 10.43
C LYS A 140 24.33 24.06 9.05
N ARG A 141 24.79 25.31 8.93
CA ARG A 141 25.29 25.88 7.68
C ARG A 141 26.45 25.07 7.11
N VAL A 142 27.38 24.69 7.98
CA VAL A 142 28.56 23.93 7.59
C VAL A 142 28.22 22.47 7.24
N LEU A 143 27.42 21.78 8.06
CA LEU A 143 27.20 20.34 7.92
C LEU A 143 26.04 19.96 7.00
N LEU A 144 24.96 20.75 6.98
CA LEU A 144 23.73 20.43 6.24
C LEU A 144 23.62 21.23 4.92
N GLU A 145 24.13 22.46 4.91
CA GLU A 145 24.00 23.38 3.76
C GLU A 145 25.31 23.50 2.96
N ASN A 146 26.42 22.95 3.47
CA ASN A 146 27.75 22.95 2.85
C ASN A 146 28.30 24.36 2.57
N ASP A 147 28.01 25.30 3.46
CA ASP A 147 28.47 26.70 3.40
C ASP A 147 29.97 26.81 3.74
N GLN A 148 30.79 27.13 2.74
CA GLN A 148 32.24 27.24 2.88
C GLN A 148 32.69 28.44 3.72
N GLU A 149 31.92 29.53 3.74
CA GLU A 149 32.28 30.73 4.52
C GLU A 149 32.17 30.50 6.02
N SER A 150 31.32 29.55 6.43
CA SER A 150 31.11 29.19 7.83
C SER A 150 32.13 28.17 8.36
N VAL A 151 32.93 27.52 7.49
CA VAL A 151 33.87 26.47 7.89
C VAL A 151 34.96 27.00 8.82
N GLU A 152 35.51 28.18 8.53
CA GLU A 152 36.58 28.79 9.33
C GLU A 152 36.11 29.07 10.76
N LYS A 153 34.89 29.59 10.92
CA LYS A 153 34.27 29.81 12.25
C LYS A 153 34.02 28.50 13.00
N ALA A 154 33.67 27.43 12.30
CA ALA A 154 33.53 26.11 12.92
C ALA A 154 34.89 25.55 13.39
N TYR A 155 35.99 25.88 12.69
CA TYR A 155 37.35 25.51 13.12
C TYR A 155 37.79 26.31 14.34
N GLU A 156 37.47 27.59 14.41
CA GLU A 156 37.70 28.41 15.61
C GLU A 156 36.96 27.83 16.82
N LEU A 157 35.68 27.46 16.64
CA LEU A 157 34.88 26.82 17.68
C LEU A 157 35.46 25.46 18.11
N TYR A 158 35.93 24.65 17.15
CA TYR A 158 36.62 23.39 17.44
C TYR A 158 37.87 23.62 18.29
N ILE A 159 38.75 24.55 17.88
CA ILE A 159 40.00 24.85 18.59
C ILE A 159 39.71 25.37 20.01
N GLN A 160 38.64 26.16 20.18
CA GLN A 160 38.23 26.64 21.49
C GLN A 160 37.84 25.51 22.45
N ILE A 161 37.26 24.42 21.92
CA ILE A 161 36.74 23.29 22.71
C ILE A 161 37.81 22.22 22.94
N GLU A 162 38.51 21.80 21.88
CA GLU A 162 39.49 20.70 21.91
C GLU A 162 40.90 21.20 22.28
N GLY A 163 41.18 22.50 22.13
CA GLY A 163 42.48 23.11 22.45
C GLY A 163 43.56 22.93 21.38
N GLU A 164 43.28 22.15 20.33
CA GLU A 164 44.19 21.87 19.22
C GLU A 164 43.50 21.98 17.85
N LYS A 165 44.30 21.99 16.78
CA LYS A 165 43.77 22.04 15.41
C LYS A 165 43.26 20.65 15.00
N PRO A 166 42.16 20.56 14.24
CA PRO A 166 41.62 19.28 13.81
C PRO A 166 42.63 18.53 12.93
N GLU A 167 42.89 17.26 13.25
CA GLU A 167 43.79 16.39 12.47
C GLU A 167 43.25 16.08 11.06
N SER A 168 41.94 16.23 10.86
CA SER A 168 41.24 15.90 9.62
C SER A 168 40.36 17.07 9.18
N ALA A 169 40.32 17.33 7.87
CA ALA A 169 39.37 18.27 7.25
C ALA A 169 37.96 17.66 7.04
N ASP A 170 37.67 16.48 7.61
CA ASP A 170 36.35 15.84 7.53
C ASP A 170 35.35 16.60 8.42
N ILE A 171 34.62 17.54 7.81
CA ILE A 171 33.62 18.39 8.46
C ILE A 171 32.68 17.60 9.41
N PRO A 172 32.05 16.50 9.00
CA PRO A 172 31.30 15.62 9.91
C PRO A 172 32.02 15.22 11.19
N ARG A 173 33.33 14.94 11.15
CA ARG A 173 34.12 14.58 12.35
C ARG A 173 34.40 15.79 13.23
N ILE A 174 34.68 16.94 12.62
CA ILE A 174 34.90 18.20 13.35
C ILE A 174 33.64 18.59 14.12
N VAL A 175 32.49 18.58 13.45
CA VAL A 175 31.20 18.86 14.10
C VAL A 175 30.89 17.80 15.17
N GLY A 176 31.25 16.53 14.93
CA GLY A 176 31.06 15.48 15.92
C GLY A 176 31.92 15.63 17.17
N ALA A 177 33.16 16.09 17.05
CA ALA A 177 33.99 16.48 18.19
C ALA A 177 33.32 17.60 19.02
N ILE A 178 32.93 18.69 18.35
CA ILE A 178 32.25 19.82 18.99
C ILE A 178 30.99 19.35 19.76
N LEU A 179 30.12 18.57 19.12
CA LEU A 179 28.87 18.11 19.73
C LEU A 179 29.08 17.11 20.87
N LYS A 180 30.17 16.33 20.89
CA LYS A 180 30.47 15.44 22.01
C LYS A 180 30.78 16.19 23.30
N HIS A 181 31.27 17.41 23.20
CA HIS A 181 31.53 18.29 24.33
C HIS A 181 30.31 19.10 24.76
N ASP A 182 29.20 19.06 24.02
CA ASP A 182 28.00 19.81 24.36
C ASP A 182 27.15 19.10 25.42
N LYS A 183 26.92 19.80 26.53
CA LYS A 183 26.07 19.37 27.64
C LYS A 183 24.64 19.03 27.20
N LYS A 184 24.07 19.77 26.24
CA LYS A 184 22.71 19.50 25.73
C LYS A 184 22.68 18.19 24.93
N THR A 185 23.70 17.95 24.10
CA THR A 185 23.88 16.68 23.39
C THR A 185 23.97 15.50 24.36
N TYR A 186 24.79 15.59 25.41
CA TYR A 186 24.87 14.55 26.44
C TYR A 186 23.51 14.33 27.12
N SER A 187 22.83 15.41 27.51
CA SER A 187 21.54 15.36 28.20
C SER A 187 20.46 14.72 27.35
N LEU A 188 20.40 15.06 26.05
CA LEU A 188 19.47 14.45 25.08
C LEU A 188 19.68 12.93 25.02
N LEU A 189 20.92 12.48 24.79
CA LEU A 189 21.23 11.06 24.65
C LEU A 189 20.98 10.30 25.97
N ALA A 190 21.31 10.88 27.12
CA ALA A 190 21.07 10.29 28.43
C ALA A 190 19.57 10.16 28.77
N MET A 191 18.73 11.09 28.31
CA MET A 191 17.27 11.00 28.47
C MET A 191 16.68 9.91 27.58
N LEU A 192 17.14 9.82 26.33
CA LEU A 192 16.70 8.82 25.35
C LEU A 192 17.12 7.39 25.72
N ASP A 193 18.26 7.22 26.40
CA ASP A 193 18.70 5.92 26.91
C ASP A 193 17.77 5.35 28.00
N LYS A 194 17.04 6.20 28.72
CA LYS A 194 16.18 5.78 29.84
C LYS A 194 14.75 5.47 29.41
N SER A 195 14.18 6.27 28.50
CA SER A 195 12.77 6.14 28.10
C SER A 195 12.47 6.92 26.83
N ALA A 196 11.40 6.56 26.13
CA ALA A 196 10.85 7.37 25.05
C ALA A 196 10.39 8.75 25.57
N LYS A 197 10.63 9.78 24.77
CA LYS A 197 10.28 11.19 25.07
C LYS A 197 9.61 11.84 23.88
N SER A 198 8.65 12.72 24.15
CA SER A 198 8.12 13.62 23.12
C SER A 198 9.16 14.71 22.80
N ILE A 199 9.06 15.29 21.59
CA ILE A 199 9.93 16.40 21.18
C ILE A 199 9.72 17.61 22.11
N ASP A 200 8.47 17.83 22.56
CA ASP A 200 8.14 18.91 23.50
C ASP A 200 8.84 18.73 24.85
N GLU A 201 8.79 17.52 25.44
CA GLU A 201 9.48 17.21 26.70
C GLU A 201 11.00 17.40 26.59
N LEU A 202 11.58 17.04 25.44
CA LEU A 202 13.01 17.25 25.17
C LEU A 202 13.33 18.74 25.06
N GLY A 203 12.51 19.49 24.32
CA GLY A 203 12.67 20.94 24.14
C GLY A 203 12.61 21.71 25.45
N GLU A 204 11.66 21.38 26.34
CA GLU A 204 11.54 22.01 27.66
C GLU A 204 12.78 21.82 28.54
N LYS A 205 13.45 20.67 28.44
CA LYS A 205 14.63 20.36 29.24
C LYS A 205 15.94 20.83 28.63
N LEU A 206 16.06 20.82 27.31
CA LEU A 206 17.29 21.20 26.60
C LEU A 206 17.39 22.70 26.40
N PHE A 207 16.26 23.39 26.21
CA PHE A 207 16.20 24.82 25.93
C PHE A 207 15.15 25.53 26.81
N PRO A 208 15.22 25.40 28.16
CA PRO A 208 14.24 25.99 29.07
C PRO A 208 14.11 27.51 28.92
N GLU A 209 15.18 28.19 28.53
CA GLU A 209 15.28 29.63 28.32
C GLU A 209 14.54 30.15 27.09
N ARG A 210 14.11 29.26 26.17
CA ARG A 210 13.48 29.63 24.89
C ARG A 210 11.96 29.52 24.91
N PRO A 211 11.23 30.27 24.06
CA PRO A 211 9.79 30.08 23.84
C PRO A 211 9.45 28.70 23.27
N ALA A 212 8.22 28.21 23.51
CA ALA A 212 7.80 26.85 23.12
C ALA A 212 8.05 26.50 21.64
N VAL A 213 7.77 27.41 20.71
CA VAL A 213 7.98 27.19 19.27
C VAL A 213 9.47 27.05 18.93
N GLU A 214 10.33 27.89 19.53
CA GLU A 214 11.78 27.84 19.31
C GLU A 214 12.42 26.58 19.90
N ARG A 215 11.89 26.08 21.03
CA ARG A 215 12.37 24.83 21.66
C ARG A 215 12.27 23.66 20.68
N MET A 216 11.11 23.48 20.05
CA MET A 216 10.90 22.40 19.08
C MET A 216 11.89 22.51 17.91
N THR A 217 12.07 23.71 17.34
CA THR A 217 12.97 23.94 16.21
C THR A 217 14.44 23.67 16.57
N LEU A 218 14.89 24.09 17.75
CA LEU A 218 16.27 23.86 18.19
C LEU A 218 16.52 22.39 18.54
N THR A 219 15.56 21.71 19.16
CA THR A 219 15.66 20.26 19.41
C THR A 219 15.71 19.47 18.11
N ASP A 220 14.86 19.79 17.14
CA ASP A 220 14.90 19.18 15.81
C ASP A 220 16.26 19.43 15.13
N LEU A 221 16.75 20.67 15.16
CA LEU A 221 18.07 21.00 14.61
C LEU A 221 19.20 20.20 15.26
N LEU A 222 19.21 20.09 16.59
CA LEU A 222 20.21 19.29 17.31
C LEU A 222 20.16 17.82 16.87
N ILE A 223 18.97 17.23 16.74
CA ILE A 223 18.79 15.86 16.26
C ILE A 223 19.33 15.71 14.83
N GLN A 224 19.03 16.65 13.93
CA GLN A 224 19.53 16.63 12.54
C GLN A 224 21.07 16.69 12.48
N LEU A 225 21.68 17.53 13.32
CA LEU A 225 23.14 17.62 13.43
C LEU A 225 23.74 16.30 13.90
N LEU A 226 23.19 15.68 14.95
CA LEU A 226 23.69 14.41 15.50
C LEU A 226 23.57 13.23 14.52
N ILE A 227 22.57 13.25 13.64
CA ILE A 227 22.40 12.22 12.60
C ILE A 227 23.49 12.31 11.51
N LYS A 228 24.08 13.50 11.31
CA LYS A 228 25.08 13.76 10.26
C LYS A 228 26.51 13.83 10.79
N ALA A 229 26.68 14.27 12.03
CA ALA A 229 27.97 14.38 12.70
C ALA A 229 28.54 13.00 13.00
N LYS A 230 29.86 12.85 12.88
CA LYS A 230 30.57 11.59 13.08
C LYS A 230 31.50 11.68 14.28
N ASP A 231 31.57 10.62 15.05
CA ASP A 231 32.57 10.48 16.10
C ASP A 231 33.98 10.50 15.47
N PRO A 232 34.91 11.34 15.98
CA PRO A 232 36.25 11.48 15.41
C PRO A 232 37.07 10.17 15.38
N LYS A 233 36.87 9.29 16.37
CA LYS A 233 37.66 8.06 16.54
C LYS A 233 37.09 6.91 15.72
N SER A 234 35.79 6.65 15.85
CA SER A 234 35.13 5.51 15.20
C SER A 234 34.61 5.82 13.81
N GLY A 235 34.37 7.09 13.47
CA GLY A 235 33.73 7.51 12.23
C GLY A 235 32.22 7.20 12.14
N ASN A 236 31.63 6.62 13.19
CA ASN A 236 30.20 6.37 13.28
C ASN A 236 29.42 7.66 13.52
N VAL A 237 28.17 7.73 13.06
CA VAL A 237 27.31 8.88 13.37
C VAL A 237 26.99 8.95 14.87
N LEU A 238 26.88 10.16 15.42
CA LEU A 238 26.63 10.35 16.85
C LEU A 238 25.23 9.89 17.27
N LEU A 239 24.25 9.97 16.38
CA LEU A 239 22.89 9.45 16.60
C LEU A 239 22.41 8.66 15.38
N SER A 240 22.20 7.36 15.56
CA SER A 240 21.51 6.54 14.56
C SER A 240 20.00 6.69 14.74
N ALA A 241 19.36 7.48 13.90
CA ALA A 241 17.91 7.65 13.92
C ALA A 241 17.20 6.63 13.00
N ARG A 242 16.18 5.97 13.53
CA ARG A 242 15.20 5.18 12.77
C ARG A 242 13.83 5.84 12.90
N TYR A 243 13.20 6.14 11.77
CA TYR A 243 11.89 6.75 11.73
C TYR A 243 10.82 5.68 11.55
N HIS A 244 9.86 5.64 12.47
CA HIS A 244 8.71 4.75 12.40
C HIS A 244 7.47 5.58 12.11
N PHE A 245 6.88 5.38 10.92
CA PHE A 245 5.64 6.03 10.53
C PHE A 245 4.49 5.04 10.69
N PHE A 246 3.55 5.37 11.57
CA PHE A 246 2.33 4.59 11.74
C PHE A 246 1.23 5.24 10.91
N LEU A 247 0.79 4.53 9.88
CA LEU A 247 -0.24 5.00 8.95
C LEU A 247 -1.47 4.11 9.14
N ARG A 248 -2.63 4.75 9.22
CA ARG A 248 -3.92 4.07 9.32
C ARG A 248 -4.66 4.25 7.99
N SER A 249 -5.28 3.20 7.48
CA SER A 249 -6.18 3.30 6.33
C SER A 249 -7.42 4.11 6.69
N LEU A 250 -8.17 4.55 5.68
CA LEU A 250 -9.44 5.25 5.92
C LEU A 250 -10.41 4.34 6.68
N GLU A 251 -11.07 4.92 7.68
CA GLU A 251 -11.97 4.19 8.59
C GLU A 251 -13.38 4.01 8.02
N GLY A 252 -13.61 4.51 6.81
CA GLY A 252 -14.93 4.67 6.23
C GLY A 252 -15.02 5.98 5.48
N ALA A 253 -16.21 6.23 4.93
CA ALA A 253 -16.62 7.59 4.64
C ALA A 253 -17.90 7.87 5.42
N PHE A 254 -18.00 9.08 5.91
CA PHE A 254 -19.09 9.51 6.77
C PHE A 254 -19.63 10.83 6.28
N ILE A 255 -20.96 10.96 6.26
CA ILE A 255 -21.64 12.15 5.77
C ILE A 255 -22.41 12.83 6.91
N SER A 256 -22.21 14.14 7.06
CA SER A 256 -23.18 15.01 7.73
C SER A 256 -23.98 15.72 6.66
N TYR A 257 -25.31 15.81 6.84
CA TYR A 257 -26.17 16.59 5.95
C TYR A 257 -26.47 17.99 6.48
N TYR A 258 -26.26 18.22 7.78
CA TYR A 258 -26.65 19.45 8.48
C TYR A 258 -25.45 20.05 9.24
N PRO A 259 -25.30 21.38 9.29
CA PRO A 259 -26.08 22.41 8.58
C PRO A 259 -25.79 22.46 7.07
N ARG A 260 -24.72 21.79 6.63
CA ARG A 260 -24.31 21.68 5.22
C ARG A 260 -23.83 20.27 4.96
N LYS A 261 -23.98 19.77 3.73
CA LYS A 261 -23.45 18.46 3.34
C LYS A 261 -21.93 18.47 3.46
N ARG A 262 -21.36 17.61 4.31
CA ARG A 262 -19.91 17.44 4.54
C ARG A 262 -19.56 15.97 4.58
N ILE A 263 -18.40 15.63 4.02
CA ILE A 263 -17.87 14.26 4.01
C ILE A 263 -16.61 14.22 4.87
N PHE A 264 -16.49 13.15 5.66
CA PHE A 264 -15.37 12.82 6.52
C PHE A 264 -14.83 11.45 6.12
N LEU A 265 -13.51 11.27 6.24
CA LEU A 265 -12.82 10.00 5.94
C LEU A 265 -12.25 9.35 7.21
N ASP A 266 -12.41 10.04 8.33
CA ASP A 266 -12.19 9.63 9.70
C ASP A 266 -13.52 9.29 10.37
N ARG A 267 -13.51 8.33 11.30
CA ARG A 267 -14.71 7.93 12.04
C ARG A 267 -15.22 9.10 12.88
N ARG A 268 -16.47 9.51 12.63
CA ARG A 268 -17.15 10.56 13.38
C ARG A 268 -18.59 10.17 13.67
N ILE A 269 -19.05 10.55 14.86
CA ILE A 269 -20.42 10.32 15.31
C ILE A 269 -21.23 11.63 15.22
N MET A 270 -20.57 12.78 15.39
CA MET A 270 -21.19 14.10 15.34
C MET A 270 -20.31 15.13 14.64
N ASP A 271 -20.95 16.11 13.98
CA ASP A 271 -20.31 17.31 13.42
C ASP A 271 -21.20 18.52 13.73
N GLN A 272 -20.68 19.52 14.44
CA GLN A 272 -21.41 20.76 14.76
C GLN A 272 -22.82 20.52 15.34
N ASN A 273 -22.95 19.53 16.25
CA ASN A 273 -24.21 19.07 16.84
C ASN A 273 -25.19 18.34 15.90
N ALA A 274 -24.78 17.98 14.68
CA ALA A 274 -25.53 17.14 13.76
C ALA A 274 -25.03 15.69 13.78
N ALA A 275 -25.92 14.77 13.39
CA ALA A 275 -25.60 13.36 13.30
C ALA A 275 -24.77 13.10 12.04
N VAL A 276 -23.76 12.24 12.19
CA VAL A 276 -22.91 11.78 11.11
C VAL A 276 -23.21 10.32 10.82
N PHE A 277 -23.35 9.99 9.54
CA PHE A 277 -23.74 8.66 9.11
C PHE A 277 -22.67 8.02 8.23
N GLU A 278 -22.34 6.77 8.48
CA GLU A 278 -21.46 6.02 7.59
C GLU A 278 -22.13 5.78 6.23
N VAL A 279 -21.36 5.83 5.15
CA VAL A 279 -21.85 5.58 3.79
C VAL A 279 -21.11 4.46 3.05
N ALA A 280 -21.88 3.72 2.25
CA ALA A 280 -21.41 2.82 1.20
C ALA A 280 -21.79 3.37 -0.17
N LEU A 281 -21.05 2.99 -1.22
CA LEU A 281 -21.32 3.42 -2.59
C LEU A 281 -21.63 2.25 -3.51
N CYS A 282 -22.51 2.48 -4.49
CA CYS A 282 -22.64 1.61 -5.65
C CYS A 282 -21.34 1.61 -6.47
N ARG A 283 -20.89 0.43 -6.89
CA ARG A 283 -19.69 0.27 -7.72
C ARG A 283 -19.86 0.84 -9.13
N GLU A 284 -21.09 0.88 -9.64
CA GLU A 284 -21.39 1.33 -10.99
C GLU A 284 -21.75 2.83 -11.02
N CYS A 285 -22.93 3.20 -10.51
CA CYS A 285 -23.44 4.57 -10.62
C CYS A 285 -22.95 5.53 -9.52
N GLY A 286 -22.28 5.02 -8.48
CA GLY A 286 -21.80 5.86 -7.36
C GLY A 286 -22.86 6.30 -6.36
N GLN A 287 -24.13 5.87 -6.49
CA GLN A 287 -25.18 6.13 -5.49
C GLN A 287 -24.71 5.75 -4.08
N HIS A 288 -24.87 6.67 -3.12
CA HIS A 288 -24.53 6.41 -1.72
C HIS A 288 -25.71 5.80 -0.95
N TYR A 289 -25.37 4.98 0.04
CA TYR A 289 -26.27 4.31 0.96
C TYR A 289 -25.80 4.61 2.37
N ILE A 290 -26.70 5.04 3.23
CA ILE A 290 -26.44 5.19 4.66
C ILE A 290 -26.42 3.81 5.30
N ILE A 291 -25.39 3.52 6.09
CA ILE A 291 -25.21 2.25 6.79
C ILE A 291 -25.50 2.45 8.27
N GLY A 292 -26.28 1.55 8.87
CA GLY A 292 -26.49 1.55 10.31
C GLY A 292 -27.42 0.44 10.80
N LYS A 293 -27.69 0.46 12.10
CA LYS A 293 -28.75 -0.34 12.73
C LYS A 293 -29.73 0.56 13.48
N ILE A 294 -30.99 0.14 13.58
CA ILE A 294 -32.01 0.91 14.30
C ILE A 294 -32.04 0.42 15.75
N LYS A 295 -31.61 1.25 16.70
CA LYS A 295 -31.68 0.99 18.14
C LYS A 295 -32.43 2.12 18.84
N ASN A 296 -33.49 1.79 19.58
CA ASN A 296 -34.33 2.75 20.31
C ASN A 296 -34.85 3.91 19.44
N GLY A 297 -35.27 3.62 18.20
CA GLY A 297 -35.78 4.64 17.27
C GLY A 297 -34.74 5.60 16.72
N LYS A 298 -33.44 5.32 16.91
CA LYS A 298 -32.33 6.04 16.29
C LYS A 298 -31.53 5.13 15.38
N LEU A 299 -31.03 5.71 14.30
CA LEU A 299 -30.03 5.08 13.44
C LEU A 299 -28.67 5.27 14.09
N VAL A 300 -28.05 4.16 14.48
CA VAL A 300 -26.72 4.11 15.09
C VAL A 300 -25.78 3.29 14.22
N GLU A 301 -24.49 3.36 14.53
CA GLU A 301 -23.46 2.63 13.81
C GLU A 301 -23.74 1.11 13.75
N ALA A 302 -23.53 0.53 12.57
CA ALA A 302 -23.73 -0.90 12.36
C ALA A 302 -22.64 -1.71 13.07
N VAL A 303 -23.02 -2.88 13.58
CA VAL A 303 -22.05 -3.87 14.08
C VAL A 303 -21.72 -4.79 12.92
N LYS A 304 -20.46 -4.73 12.46
CA LYS A 304 -20.02 -5.38 11.21
C LYS A 304 -19.32 -6.72 11.41
N ASP A 305 -18.96 -7.05 12.65
CA ASP A 305 -18.29 -8.30 12.99
C ASP A 305 -19.33 -9.41 13.17
N PRO A 306 -19.39 -10.42 12.28
CA PRO A 306 -20.37 -11.50 12.38
C PRO A 306 -20.22 -12.34 13.64
N SER A 307 -19.06 -12.31 14.31
CA SER A 307 -18.83 -13.03 15.57
C SER A 307 -19.47 -12.34 16.78
N GLN A 308 -19.88 -11.08 16.65
CA GLN A 308 -20.52 -10.34 17.73
C GLN A 308 -22.03 -10.61 17.78
N ALA A 309 -22.56 -10.84 18.99
CA ALA A 309 -23.97 -11.14 19.20
C ALA A 309 -24.93 -10.03 18.72
N GLU A 310 -24.48 -8.77 18.67
CA GLU A 310 -25.27 -7.63 18.16
C GLU A 310 -25.07 -7.35 16.66
N PHE A 311 -24.50 -8.28 15.88
CA PHE A 311 -24.27 -8.12 14.45
C PHE A 311 -25.54 -7.72 13.70
N GLU A 312 -25.54 -6.50 13.14
CA GLU A 312 -26.63 -5.98 12.33
C GLU A 312 -26.13 -4.86 11.41
N ILE A 313 -26.30 -5.06 10.11
CA ILE A 313 -26.04 -4.09 9.06
C ILE A 313 -27.35 -3.88 8.28
N SER A 314 -27.76 -2.63 8.11
CA SER A 314 -28.86 -2.24 7.21
C SER A 314 -28.42 -1.08 6.32
N TYR A 315 -28.93 -1.09 5.08
CA TYR A 315 -28.64 -0.09 4.07
C TYR A 315 -29.88 0.76 3.81
N PHE A 316 -29.69 2.07 3.86
CA PHE A 316 -30.74 3.07 3.66
C PHE A 316 -30.35 3.99 2.51
N ARG A 317 -31.08 3.94 1.41
CA ARG A 317 -30.84 4.80 0.25
C ARG A 317 -31.60 6.12 0.40
N PRO A 318 -30.93 7.28 0.43
CA PRO A 318 -31.60 8.57 0.38
C PRO A 318 -32.38 8.75 -0.92
N LEU A 319 -33.57 9.34 -0.84
CA LEU A 319 -34.32 9.82 -2.00
C LEU A 319 -34.02 11.31 -2.19
N ASP A 320 -33.58 11.70 -3.38
CA ASP A 320 -33.52 13.11 -3.78
C ASP A 320 -34.87 13.51 -4.40
N ASP A 321 -35.35 14.72 -4.09
CA ASP A 321 -36.62 15.27 -4.59
C ASP A 321 -36.72 15.31 -6.13
N SER A 322 -35.60 15.22 -6.84
CA SER A 322 -35.54 15.26 -8.32
C SER A 322 -35.88 13.94 -9.01
N ASN A 323 -36.08 12.84 -8.28
CA ASN A 323 -36.40 11.52 -8.83
C ASN A 323 -37.89 11.13 -8.71
N LEU A 324 -38.78 12.12 -8.55
CA LEU A 324 -40.24 11.96 -8.63
C LEU A 324 -40.74 11.95 -10.08
N TYR A 325 -40.00 11.36 -11.03
CA TYR A 325 -40.62 10.98 -12.29
C TYR A 325 -41.36 9.67 -12.04
N GLU A 326 -42.69 9.81 -12.00
CA GLU A 326 -43.67 8.74 -11.92
C GLU A 326 -43.37 7.70 -13.02
N GLU A 327 -42.79 6.57 -12.65
CA GLU A 327 -42.92 5.35 -13.45
C GLU A 327 -44.33 4.80 -13.17
N GLU A 328 -45.22 5.01 -14.14
CA GLU A 328 -46.62 4.58 -14.14
C GLU A 328 -46.77 3.09 -13.76
N ASP A 329 -47.51 2.88 -12.68
CA ASP A 329 -48.50 1.84 -12.41
C ASP A 329 -48.16 0.33 -12.40
N GLU A 330 -46.98 -0.14 -12.85
CA GLU A 330 -46.68 -1.59 -12.81
C GLU A 330 -45.69 -2.04 -11.71
N LEU A 331 -44.91 -1.13 -11.09
CA LEU A 331 -43.96 -1.48 -10.03
C LEU A 331 -44.48 -1.26 -8.59
N GLU A 332 -45.62 -0.59 -8.41
CA GLU A 332 -46.16 -0.32 -7.06
C GLU A 332 -46.58 -1.59 -6.29
N ASN A 333 -46.92 -2.67 -7.00
CA ASN A 333 -47.39 -3.90 -6.37
C ASN A 333 -46.30 -4.89 -5.95
N ARG A 334 -45.05 -4.77 -6.42
CA ARG A 334 -43.97 -5.74 -6.09
C ARG A 334 -43.03 -5.31 -4.97
N LEU A 335 -42.99 -4.04 -4.60
CA LEU A 335 -42.16 -3.55 -3.49
C LEU A 335 -42.93 -2.45 -2.75
N ALA A 336 -43.62 -2.80 -1.66
CA ALA A 336 -44.02 -1.81 -0.67
C ALA A 336 -42.74 -1.22 -0.04
N LEU A 337 -42.15 -0.21 -0.69
CA LEU A 337 -40.90 0.43 -0.29
C LEU A 337 -40.98 0.76 1.20
N LYS A 338 -40.08 0.17 2.00
CA LYS A 338 -39.98 0.44 3.44
C LYS A 338 -39.33 1.83 3.59
N LYS A 339 -40.11 2.89 3.32
CA LYS A 339 -39.73 4.29 3.47
C LYS A 339 -39.63 4.66 4.94
N TYR A 340 -38.57 5.36 5.30
CA TYR A 340 -38.32 5.90 6.63
C TYR A 340 -38.00 7.39 6.54
N SER A 341 -38.48 8.16 7.52
CA SER A 341 -38.00 9.51 7.77
C SER A 341 -36.79 9.44 8.70
N LEU A 342 -35.69 10.08 8.34
CA LEU A 342 -34.43 10.13 9.11
C LEU A 342 -34.11 11.58 9.49
N CYS A 343 -34.01 11.86 10.79
CA CYS A 343 -33.58 13.15 11.31
C CYS A 343 -32.07 13.35 11.14
N LEU A 344 -31.68 14.44 10.48
CA LEU A 344 -30.29 14.77 10.16
C LEU A 344 -29.47 15.29 11.36
N ILE A 345 -30.13 15.74 12.43
CA ILE A 345 -29.45 16.33 13.60
C ILE A 345 -29.18 15.29 14.68
N CYS A 346 -30.16 14.43 14.97
CA CYS A 346 -30.05 13.49 16.10
C CYS A 346 -30.10 12.00 15.72
N GLY A 347 -30.25 11.70 14.43
CA GLY A 347 -30.32 10.32 13.91
C GLY A 347 -31.63 9.59 14.21
N ALA A 348 -32.66 10.24 14.76
CA ALA A 348 -33.97 9.61 14.94
C ALA A 348 -34.52 9.10 13.60
N ILE A 349 -35.07 7.89 13.58
CA ILE A 349 -35.55 7.22 12.37
C ILE A 349 -36.88 6.50 12.64
N VAL A 350 -37.85 6.68 11.75
CA VAL A 350 -39.19 6.08 11.86
C VAL A 350 -39.70 5.67 10.50
N GLN A 351 -40.46 4.57 10.44
CA GLN A 351 -41.10 4.12 9.21
C GLN A 351 -42.34 4.98 8.93
N GLU A 352 -42.49 5.52 7.72
CA GLU A 352 -43.54 6.50 7.39
C GLU A 352 -44.97 5.95 7.57
N LYS A 353 -45.16 4.62 7.44
CA LYS A 353 -46.47 3.96 7.67
C LYS A 353 -46.90 3.86 9.14
N LYS A 354 -45.99 4.11 10.11
CA LYS A 354 -46.33 4.06 11.55
C LYS A 354 -46.87 5.40 12.03
N ARG A 355 -48.04 5.39 12.68
CA ARG A 355 -48.59 6.56 13.39
C ARG A 355 -47.61 6.97 14.50
N GLY A 356 -47.08 8.19 14.46
CA GLY A 356 -46.22 8.72 15.52
C GLY A 356 -45.10 9.69 15.11
N GLY A 357 -44.82 9.85 13.80
CA GLY A 357 -43.79 10.79 13.32
C GLY A 357 -42.39 10.55 13.89
N LEU A 358 -41.45 11.44 13.60
CA LEU A 358 -40.11 11.40 14.17
C LEU A 358 -40.17 11.76 15.66
N GLN A 359 -39.63 10.89 16.52
CA GLN A 359 -39.58 11.07 17.97
C GLN A 359 -38.38 11.97 18.37
N CYS A 360 -38.38 13.21 17.90
CA CYS A 360 -37.37 14.22 18.24
C CYS A 360 -37.90 15.65 18.05
N CYS A 361 -37.22 16.64 18.63
CA CYS A 361 -37.59 18.07 18.55
C CYS A 361 -37.04 18.81 17.31
N HIS A 362 -36.55 18.09 16.29
CA HIS A 362 -35.88 18.67 15.12
C HIS A 362 -36.75 18.56 13.86
N ASN A 363 -36.70 19.59 13.00
CA ASN A 363 -37.47 19.65 11.75
C ASN A 363 -36.66 19.31 10.49
N ASN A 364 -35.38 18.93 10.63
CA ASN A 364 -34.52 18.59 9.50
C ASN A 364 -34.46 17.08 9.32
N SER A 365 -35.17 16.56 8.32
CA SER A 365 -35.19 15.15 7.98
C SER A 365 -35.15 14.90 6.48
N ILE A 366 -34.72 13.71 6.09
CA ILE A 366 -34.80 13.18 4.71
C ILE A 366 -35.58 11.88 4.69
N THR A 367 -36.17 11.55 3.54
CA THR A 367 -36.73 10.22 3.31
C THR A 367 -35.66 9.27 2.79
N VAL A 368 -35.59 8.09 3.40
CA VAL A 368 -34.69 7.01 3.00
C VAL A 368 -35.47 5.71 2.78
N VAL A 369 -35.03 4.90 1.84
CA VAL A 369 -35.58 3.57 1.57
C VAL A 369 -34.66 2.52 2.17
N ARG A 370 -35.18 1.64 3.02
CA ARG A 370 -34.43 0.47 3.50
C ARG A 370 -34.37 -0.59 2.40
N GLU A 371 -33.17 -0.91 1.96
CA GLU A 371 -32.92 -1.95 0.97
C GLU A 371 -32.94 -3.34 1.63
N GLU A 372 -33.39 -4.34 0.89
CA GLU A 372 -33.37 -5.73 1.36
C GLU A 372 -32.00 -6.35 1.17
N SER A 373 -31.49 -6.97 2.23
CA SER A 373 -30.24 -7.71 2.21
C SER A 373 -30.49 -9.21 2.09
N SER A 374 -29.75 -9.91 1.23
CA SER A 374 -29.72 -11.37 1.20
C SER A 374 -28.83 -11.90 2.35
N ASN A 375 -29.30 -12.95 3.04
CA ASN A 375 -28.54 -13.67 4.04
C ASN A 375 -27.84 -14.86 3.36
N GLU A 376 -26.72 -14.62 2.69
CA GLU A 376 -25.78 -15.70 2.36
C GLU A 376 -24.59 -15.55 3.31
N ASP A 377 -24.30 -16.60 4.10
CA ASP A 377 -23.13 -16.74 4.98
C ASP A 377 -22.92 -15.66 6.06
N GLY A 378 -24.01 -15.15 6.65
CA GLY A 378 -23.93 -14.26 7.81
C GLY A 378 -23.49 -12.82 7.48
N ASN A 379 -23.25 -12.49 6.21
CA ASN A 379 -22.98 -11.13 5.76
C ASN A 379 -24.24 -10.54 5.10
N LYS A 380 -24.99 -9.72 5.84
CA LYS A 380 -26.15 -8.99 5.30
C LYS A 380 -25.67 -7.99 4.25
N GLN A 381 -25.82 -8.32 2.97
CA GLN A 381 -25.46 -7.47 1.84
C GLN A 381 -26.64 -7.28 0.90
N ILE A 382 -26.70 -6.14 0.20
CA ILE A 382 -27.74 -5.91 -0.81
C ILE A 382 -27.39 -6.63 -2.11
N SER A 383 -28.36 -7.29 -2.73
CA SER A 383 -28.17 -8.09 -3.95
C SER A 383 -28.19 -7.25 -5.24
N ARG A 384 -28.69 -6.03 -5.17
CA ARG A 384 -28.73 -5.08 -6.30
C ARG A 384 -28.72 -3.64 -5.83
N CYS A 385 -28.21 -2.75 -6.66
CA CYS A 385 -28.36 -1.31 -6.47
C CYS A 385 -29.83 -0.92 -6.67
N GLY A 386 -30.45 -0.28 -5.66
CA GLY A 386 -31.83 0.21 -5.73
C GLY A 386 -32.02 1.46 -6.60
N LEU A 387 -30.97 1.99 -7.22
CA LEU A 387 -31.04 3.06 -8.22
C LEU A 387 -30.81 2.55 -9.65
N CYS A 388 -29.65 1.96 -9.94
CA CYS A 388 -29.29 1.54 -11.30
C CYS A 388 -29.50 0.05 -11.61
N GLY A 389 -29.96 -0.74 -10.64
CA GLY A 389 -30.20 -2.18 -10.82
C GLY A 389 -28.95 -3.07 -10.88
N PHE A 390 -27.73 -2.52 -10.76
CA PHE A 390 -26.48 -3.30 -10.80
C PHE A 390 -26.46 -4.41 -9.75
N THR A 391 -26.27 -5.66 -10.17
CA THR A 391 -26.30 -6.87 -9.31
C THR A 391 -24.92 -7.40 -8.92
N GLY A 392 -23.83 -6.83 -9.46
CA GLY A 392 -22.46 -7.16 -9.04
C GLY A 392 -21.96 -8.58 -9.32
N GLY A 393 -22.82 -9.54 -9.67
CA GLY A 393 -22.46 -10.94 -9.89
C GLY A 393 -21.84 -11.54 -8.62
N ASN A 394 -20.56 -11.91 -8.67
CA ASN A 394 -19.80 -12.42 -7.53
C ASN A 394 -19.21 -11.31 -6.62
N ARG A 395 -19.60 -10.04 -6.82
CA ARG A 395 -19.09 -8.90 -6.04
C ARG A 395 -20.26 -8.12 -5.46
N ASP A 396 -20.04 -7.56 -4.27
CA ASP A 396 -21.05 -6.76 -3.60
C ASP A 396 -21.36 -5.50 -4.45
N PRO A 397 -22.61 -5.29 -4.90
CA PRO A 397 -22.96 -4.16 -5.76
C PRO A 397 -22.79 -2.81 -5.05
N VAL A 398 -22.95 -2.80 -3.72
CA VAL A 398 -22.73 -1.64 -2.86
C VAL A 398 -21.69 -2.00 -1.80
N ARG A 399 -20.69 -1.15 -1.65
CA ARG A 399 -19.52 -1.40 -0.79
C ARG A 399 -19.24 -0.20 0.10
N SER A 400 -18.96 -0.44 1.38
CA SER A 400 -18.41 0.58 2.28
C SER A 400 -17.12 1.16 1.71
N ILE A 401 -16.88 2.44 1.96
CA ILE A 401 -15.63 3.12 1.57
C ILE A 401 -14.55 2.74 2.58
N ILE A 402 -14.05 1.51 2.44
CA ILE A 402 -12.91 1.03 3.21
C ILE A 402 -11.79 0.80 2.21
N TYR A 403 -10.63 1.39 2.48
CA TYR A 403 -9.43 1.00 1.76
C TYR A 403 -8.92 -0.29 2.41
N GLY A 404 -8.79 -1.34 1.60
CA GLY A 404 -8.05 -2.54 2.02
C GLY A 404 -6.62 -2.14 2.42
N THR A 405 -5.93 -3.01 3.15
CA THR A 405 -4.56 -2.77 3.63
C THR A 405 -3.60 -2.47 2.48
N ASP A 406 -3.75 -3.14 1.34
CA ASP A 406 -2.71 -3.19 0.33
C ASP A 406 -2.64 -1.92 -0.54
N GLY A 407 -3.78 -1.37 -0.95
CA GLY A 407 -3.85 -0.23 -1.88
C GLY A 407 -3.11 1.02 -1.38
N PRO A 408 -3.46 1.59 -0.20
CA PRO A 408 -2.76 2.73 0.38
C PRO A 408 -1.28 2.44 0.62
N ASN A 409 -0.96 1.24 1.14
CA ASN A 409 0.42 0.84 1.39
C ASN A 409 1.24 0.86 0.10
N VAL A 410 0.70 0.35 -1.01
CA VAL A 410 1.34 0.40 -2.33
C VAL A 410 1.58 1.84 -2.77
N VAL A 411 0.61 2.74 -2.64
CA VAL A 411 0.76 4.15 -3.04
C VAL A 411 1.84 4.83 -2.21
N ILE A 412 1.80 4.69 -0.88
CA ILE A 412 2.77 5.30 0.03
C ILE A 412 4.17 4.76 -0.25
N VAL A 413 4.32 3.44 -0.33
CA VAL A 413 5.61 2.79 -0.60
C VAL A 413 6.16 3.24 -1.95
N THR A 414 5.32 3.30 -2.99
CA THR A 414 5.71 3.77 -4.32
C THR A 414 6.18 5.22 -4.29
N SER A 415 5.43 6.12 -3.65
CA SER A 415 5.78 7.53 -3.55
C SER A 415 7.07 7.74 -2.76
N LEU A 416 7.24 7.08 -1.62
CA LEU A 416 8.47 7.16 -0.82
C LEU A 416 9.66 6.58 -1.59
N PHE A 417 9.49 5.46 -2.29
CA PHE A 417 10.54 4.83 -3.07
C PHE A 417 11.07 5.73 -4.19
N GLN A 418 10.20 6.53 -4.82
CA GLN A 418 10.60 7.51 -5.82
C GLN A 418 11.47 8.64 -5.24
N LEU A 419 11.27 8.98 -3.96
CA LEU A 419 12.06 10.01 -3.25
C LEU A 419 13.39 9.47 -2.73
N LEU A 420 13.61 8.15 -2.72
CA LEU A 420 14.88 7.56 -2.26
C LEU A 420 16.01 7.83 -3.27
N PRO A 421 17.23 8.16 -2.81
CA PRO A 421 18.40 8.34 -3.67
C PRO A 421 18.74 7.08 -4.48
N GLU A 422 19.31 7.27 -5.67
CA GLU A 422 19.85 6.17 -6.47
C GLU A 422 20.90 5.37 -5.69
N GLY A 423 20.83 4.04 -5.76
CA GLY A 423 21.65 3.11 -4.96
C GLY A 423 21.12 2.77 -3.55
N LYS A 424 20.15 3.53 -3.02
CA LYS A 424 19.49 3.26 -1.73
C LYS A 424 18.02 2.85 -1.83
N LYS A 425 17.54 2.63 -3.05
CA LYS A 425 16.18 2.17 -3.36
C LYS A 425 15.98 0.71 -2.95
N LYS A 426 15.67 0.46 -1.68
CA LYS A 426 15.33 -0.86 -1.15
C LYS A 426 14.04 -0.78 -0.34
N ILE A 427 13.14 -1.73 -0.56
CA ILE A 427 11.92 -1.91 0.23
C ILE A 427 11.97 -3.29 0.85
N LEU A 428 11.69 -3.36 2.15
CA LEU A 428 11.42 -4.60 2.83
C LEU A 428 9.99 -4.51 3.37
N ALA A 429 9.13 -5.42 2.91
CA ALA A 429 7.73 -5.49 3.32
C ALA A 429 7.51 -6.75 4.14
N PHE A 430 6.77 -6.62 5.24
CA PHE A 430 6.34 -7.72 6.09
C PHE A 430 4.82 -7.81 6.03
N ALA A 431 4.30 -9.04 6.08
CA ALA A 431 2.88 -9.32 6.16
C ALA A 431 2.66 -10.45 7.18
N ASP A 432 1.45 -10.54 7.72
CA ASP A 432 1.14 -11.47 8.81
C ASP A 432 1.22 -12.93 8.37
N ASN A 433 1.05 -13.21 7.08
CA ASN A 433 1.23 -14.54 6.52
C ASN A 433 1.91 -14.55 5.14
N ARG A 434 2.33 -15.76 4.72
CA ARG A 434 3.05 -15.99 3.46
C ARG A 434 2.20 -15.71 2.22
N GLN A 435 0.89 -15.93 2.29
CA GLN A 435 -0.01 -15.72 1.15
C GLN A 435 -0.21 -14.22 0.89
N GLU A 436 -0.43 -13.44 1.94
CA GLU A 436 -0.49 -11.98 1.89
C GLU A 436 0.83 -11.38 1.43
N ALA A 437 1.97 -11.86 1.93
CA ALA A 437 3.28 -11.39 1.47
C ALA A 437 3.47 -11.62 -0.04
N ALA A 438 3.09 -12.79 -0.54
CA ALA A 438 3.17 -13.12 -1.97
C ALA A 438 2.19 -12.28 -2.81
N PHE A 439 0.96 -12.10 -2.32
CA PHE A 439 -0.04 -11.27 -2.98
C PHE A 439 0.41 -9.80 -3.03
N PHE A 440 0.87 -9.24 -1.91
CA PHE A 440 1.34 -7.86 -1.82
C PHE A 440 2.55 -7.62 -2.71
N ALA A 441 3.52 -8.54 -2.77
CA ALA A 441 4.67 -8.42 -3.65
C ALA A 441 4.26 -8.33 -5.12
N TRP A 442 3.40 -9.26 -5.58
CA TRP A 442 2.84 -9.22 -6.94
C TRP A 442 2.01 -7.96 -7.19
N TYR A 443 1.14 -7.59 -6.25
CA TYR A 443 0.24 -6.44 -6.37
C TYR A 443 0.99 -5.11 -6.40
N LEU A 444 2.04 -4.95 -5.57
CA LEU A 444 2.93 -3.79 -5.56
C LEU A 444 3.64 -3.65 -6.89
N GLU A 445 4.20 -4.74 -7.42
CA GLU A 445 4.92 -4.72 -8.70
C GLU A 445 3.99 -4.38 -9.87
N ASP A 446 2.83 -5.04 -9.97
CA ASP A 446 1.86 -4.80 -11.04
C ASP A 446 1.29 -3.38 -10.97
N SER A 447 0.83 -2.94 -9.78
CA SER A 447 0.30 -1.59 -9.57
C SER A 447 1.34 -0.51 -9.85
N TYR A 448 2.58 -0.70 -9.41
CA TYR A 448 3.68 0.22 -9.70
C TYR A 448 3.92 0.32 -11.21
N LYS A 449 3.98 -0.81 -11.91
CA LYS A 449 4.17 -0.85 -13.37
C LYS A 449 3.03 -0.18 -14.12
N GLU A 450 1.77 -0.36 -13.69
CA GLU A 450 0.61 0.32 -14.28
C GLU A 450 0.68 1.83 -14.05
N ILE A 451 0.95 2.29 -12.82
CA ILE A 451 1.04 3.71 -12.49
C ILE A 451 2.20 4.38 -13.25
N ALA A 452 3.38 3.75 -13.26
CA ALA A 452 4.55 4.24 -13.98
C ALA A 452 4.28 4.34 -15.49
N ARG A 453 3.61 3.33 -16.06
CA ARG A 453 3.22 3.33 -17.48
C ARG A 453 2.21 4.43 -17.79
N ARG A 454 1.14 4.58 -17.00
CA ARG A 454 0.16 5.67 -17.17
C ARG A 454 0.82 7.05 -17.05
N ASN A 455 1.76 7.21 -16.11
CA ASN A 455 2.53 8.45 -15.95
C ASN A 455 3.41 8.74 -17.17
N ALA A 456 4.12 7.72 -17.68
CA ALA A 456 4.92 7.84 -18.90
C ALA A 456 4.04 8.19 -20.11
N MET A 457 2.91 7.52 -20.29
CA MET A 457 1.93 7.81 -21.33
C MET A 457 1.42 9.25 -21.22
N TYR A 458 1.02 9.69 -20.03
CA TYR A 458 0.59 11.06 -19.79
C TYR A 458 1.68 12.08 -20.12
N LYS A 459 2.92 11.88 -19.69
CA LYS A 459 4.04 12.79 -20.01
C LYS A 459 4.33 12.85 -21.51
N ILE A 460 4.29 11.70 -22.18
CA ILE A 460 4.43 11.60 -23.64
C ILE A 460 3.35 12.44 -24.32
N LEU A 461 2.09 12.26 -23.91
CA LEU A 461 0.90 12.94 -24.44
C LEU A 461 0.90 14.44 -24.14
N TYR A 462 1.20 14.82 -22.91
CA TYR A 462 1.21 16.22 -22.45
C TYR A 462 2.18 17.07 -23.25
N GLY A 463 3.36 16.52 -23.60
CA GLY A 463 4.33 17.24 -24.42
C GLY A 463 3.95 17.39 -25.89
N ILE A 464 2.86 16.78 -26.39
CA ILE A 464 2.48 16.80 -27.83
C ILE A 464 1.83 18.12 -28.23
N GLY A 465 1.41 18.93 -27.24
CA GLY A 465 0.64 20.14 -27.48
C GLY A 465 -0.82 19.93 -27.09
N LYS A 466 -1.44 20.98 -26.56
CA LYS A 466 -2.83 20.99 -26.10
C LYS A 466 -3.77 20.87 -27.31
N TYR A 467 -4.44 19.73 -27.44
CA TYR A 467 -5.66 19.51 -28.25
C TYR A 467 -5.55 19.83 -29.74
N PRO A 468 -5.03 18.92 -30.60
CA PRO A 468 -5.41 18.96 -32.02
C PRO A 468 -6.94 18.85 -32.13
N SER A 469 -7.57 19.68 -32.96
CA SER A 469 -9.04 19.76 -33.14
C SER A 469 -9.69 18.40 -33.38
N ASP A 470 -8.97 17.50 -34.06
CA ASP A 470 -9.47 16.21 -34.52
C ASP A 470 -8.90 15.01 -33.71
N GLY A 471 -8.12 15.28 -32.65
CA GLY A 471 -7.47 14.25 -31.84
C GLY A 471 -6.25 13.60 -32.54
N LEU A 472 -5.82 12.46 -32.00
CA LEU A 472 -4.73 11.64 -32.55
C LEU A 472 -5.24 10.21 -32.78
N SER A 473 -4.98 9.65 -33.96
CA SER A 473 -5.24 8.23 -34.22
C SER A 473 -4.33 7.35 -33.35
N LEU A 474 -4.77 6.12 -33.03
CA LEU A 474 -3.94 5.16 -32.28
C LEU A 474 -2.60 4.87 -32.99
N VAL A 475 -2.60 4.76 -34.32
CA VAL A 475 -1.40 4.51 -35.12
C VAL A 475 -0.41 5.67 -35.00
N SER A 476 -0.88 6.91 -35.17
CA SER A 476 -0.07 8.11 -35.00
C SER A 476 0.47 8.25 -33.57
N LEU A 477 -0.35 7.87 -32.59
CA LEU A 477 0.01 7.87 -31.19
C LEU A 477 1.15 6.89 -30.88
N PHE A 478 1.13 5.69 -31.46
CA PHE A 478 2.20 4.70 -31.26
C PHE A 478 3.55 5.17 -31.80
N ASP A 479 3.58 5.70 -33.02
CA ASP A 479 4.82 6.21 -33.63
C ASP A 479 5.39 7.39 -32.83
N LEU A 480 4.52 8.30 -32.39
CA LEU A 480 4.95 9.46 -31.63
C LEU A 480 5.40 9.08 -30.21
N ALA A 481 4.71 8.15 -29.56
CA ALA A 481 5.13 7.60 -28.28
C ALA A 481 6.49 6.90 -28.39
N TYR A 482 6.74 6.16 -29.47
CA TYR A 482 8.04 5.55 -29.73
C TYR A 482 9.16 6.59 -29.85
N LYS A 483 8.96 7.65 -30.64
CA LYS A 483 9.94 8.75 -30.80
C LYS A 483 10.31 9.41 -29.47
N ARG A 484 9.40 9.45 -28.50
CA ARG A 484 9.61 10.07 -27.18
C ARG A 484 9.92 9.09 -26.06
N SER A 485 9.84 7.78 -26.31
CA SER A 485 9.98 6.72 -25.32
C SER A 485 11.34 6.69 -24.62
N LYS A 486 12.40 7.11 -25.33
CA LYS A 486 13.80 7.14 -24.84
C LYS A 486 13.99 7.90 -23.52
N ASN A 487 13.08 8.83 -23.19
CA ASN A 487 13.17 9.63 -21.96
C ASN A 487 12.30 9.12 -20.80
N TYR A 488 11.40 8.15 -21.03
CA TYR A 488 10.34 7.82 -20.08
C TYR A 488 10.19 6.33 -19.76
N PHE A 489 10.70 5.43 -20.60
CA PHE A 489 10.71 3.99 -20.33
C PHE A 489 12.14 3.53 -19.99
N GLN A 490 12.57 3.77 -18.75
CA GLN A 490 13.94 3.47 -18.30
C GLN A 490 14.26 1.96 -18.22
N ASP A 491 13.25 1.08 -18.12
CA ASP A 491 13.41 -0.38 -18.09
C ASP A 491 13.81 -1.00 -19.45
N GLN A 492 14.07 -0.18 -20.48
CA GLN A 492 14.19 -0.63 -21.89
C GLN A 492 15.58 -0.41 -22.50
N LEU A 493 16.60 -0.09 -21.69
CA LEU A 493 17.96 0.19 -22.19
C LEU A 493 18.63 -1.01 -22.89
N SER A 494 18.09 -2.23 -22.76
CA SER A 494 18.59 -3.45 -23.40
C SER A 494 17.68 -4.02 -24.50
N ASP A 495 16.51 -3.43 -24.76
CA ASP A 495 15.55 -3.95 -25.72
C ASP A 495 15.80 -3.42 -27.13
N ASP A 496 15.56 -4.24 -28.15
CA ASP A 496 15.57 -3.81 -29.54
C ASP A 496 14.32 -2.93 -29.88
N GLU A 497 14.41 -2.18 -30.98
CA GLU A 497 13.36 -1.26 -31.42
C GLU A 497 11.98 -1.92 -31.59
N SER A 498 11.92 -3.16 -32.11
CA SER A 498 10.66 -3.87 -32.32
C SER A 498 9.99 -4.21 -30.98
N THR A 499 10.80 -4.68 -30.02
CA THR A 499 10.33 -4.97 -28.66
C THR A 499 9.77 -3.72 -27.97
N ILE A 500 10.43 -2.56 -28.12
CA ILE A 500 9.95 -1.29 -27.56
C ILE A 500 8.61 -0.90 -28.18
N LYS A 501 8.51 -0.90 -29.51
CA LYS A 501 7.27 -0.56 -30.23
C LYS A 501 6.12 -1.49 -29.85
N LYS A 502 6.38 -2.79 -29.67
CA LYS A 502 5.38 -3.76 -29.19
C LYS A 502 4.90 -3.44 -27.78
N LYS A 503 5.82 -3.17 -26.85
CA LYS A 503 5.47 -2.80 -25.46
C LYS A 503 4.63 -1.52 -25.40
N ILE A 504 4.92 -0.52 -26.23
CA ILE A 504 4.15 0.72 -26.32
C ILE A 504 2.71 0.43 -26.79
N GLN A 505 2.52 -0.35 -27.85
CA GLN A 505 1.18 -0.69 -28.31
C GLN A 505 0.39 -1.46 -27.24
N ILE A 506 0.99 -2.46 -26.60
CA ILE A 506 0.37 -3.19 -25.49
C ILE A 506 -0.03 -2.21 -24.37
N ALA A 507 0.82 -1.25 -24.03
CA ALA A 507 0.54 -0.24 -23.01
C ALA A 507 -0.71 0.58 -23.32
N PHE A 508 -0.81 1.12 -24.53
CA PHE A 508 -1.97 1.91 -24.95
C PHE A 508 -3.24 1.08 -25.10
N TYR A 509 -3.16 -0.15 -25.61
CA TYR A 509 -4.33 -1.05 -25.69
C TYR A 509 -4.82 -1.47 -24.29
N ARG A 510 -3.91 -1.72 -23.35
CA ARG A 510 -4.29 -1.99 -21.95
C ARG A 510 -5.01 -0.81 -21.31
N GLU A 511 -4.60 0.42 -21.64
CA GLU A 511 -5.27 1.63 -21.16
C GLU A 511 -6.63 1.85 -21.84
N LEU A 512 -6.73 1.62 -23.16
CA LEU A 512 -7.97 1.70 -23.93
C LEU A 512 -9.05 0.72 -23.44
N LEU A 513 -8.63 -0.47 -22.99
CA LEU A 513 -9.48 -1.60 -22.59
C LEU A 513 -9.46 -1.88 -21.08
N THR A 514 -9.03 -0.90 -20.28
CA THR A 514 -8.82 -1.12 -18.85
C THR A 514 -10.13 -1.42 -18.10
N ASN A 515 -10.07 -2.40 -17.18
CA ASN A 515 -11.14 -2.65 -16.22
C ASN A 515 -11.18 -1.62 -15.08
N GLU A 516 -10.14 -0.79 -14.97
CA GLU A 516 -9.94 0.12 -13.85
C GLU A 516 -10.31 1.56 -14.23
N LYS A 517 -11.48 1.74 -14.85
CA LYS A 517 -11.89 3.03 -15.42
C LYS A 517 -11.67 4.21 -14.46
N ARG A 518 -12.00 4.07 -13.17
CA ARG A 518 -11.86 5.14 -12.17
C ARG A 518 -10.43 5.68 -11.97
N ILE A 519 -9.41 4.87 -12.23
CA ILE A 519 -7.99 5.25 -12.06
C ILE A 519 -7.21 5.21 -13.39
N SER A 520 -7.91 5.06 -14.50
CA SER A 520 -7.36 5.22 -15.84
C SER A 520 -7.19 6.70 -16.15
N LEU A 521 -6.32 7.02 -17.12
CA LEU A 521 -6.16 8.36 -17.67
C LEU A 521 -7.50 8.92 -18.19
N GLU A 522 -8.37 8.06 -18.73
CA GLU A 522 -9.70 8.47 -19.18
C GLU A 522 -10.61 8.82 -17.99
N GLY A 523 -10.69 7.96 -16.96
CA GLY A 523 -11.60 8.22 -15.84
C GLY A 523 -11.14 9.31 -14.88
N VAL A 524 -9.84 9.65 -14.84
CA VAL A 524 -9.37 10.87 -14.16
C VAL A 524 -9.42 12.12 -15.04
N GLY A 525 -9.93 12.01 -16.27
CA GLY A 525 -10.16 13.13 -17.18
C GLY A 525 -8.89 13.70 -17.85
N LEU A 526 -7.79 12.93 -17.89
CA LEU A 526 -6.54 13.33 -18.54
C LEU A 526 -6.52 13.04 -20.05
N ILE A 527 -7.31 12.05 -20.49
CA ILE A 527 -7.52 11.72 -21.91
C ILE A 527 -9.00 11.44 -22.16
N LYS A 528 -9.40 11.43 -23.43
CA LYS A 528 -10.72 10.95 -23.87
C LYS A 528 -10.54 10.05 -25.08
N TRP A 529 -11.08 8.85 -25.05
CA TRP A 529 -11.18 8.02 -26.24
C TRP A 529 -12.43 8.44 -27.02
N LYS A 530 -12.29 8.66 -28.32
CA LYS A 530 -13.41 9.03 -29.20
C LYS A 530 -13.41 8.11 -30.41
N LEU A 531 -14.54 7.45 -30.63
CA LEU A 531 -14.78 6.72 -31.86
C LEU A 531 -15.18 7.72 -32.96
N VAL A 532 -14.47 7.69 -34.09
CA VAL A 532 -14.80 8.50 -35.26
C VAL A 532 -15.65 7.65 -36.19
N LEU A 533 -16.93 8.01 -36.31
CA LEU A 533 -17.85 7.35 -37.23
C LEU A 533 -17.56 7.81 -38.67
N PRO A 534 -17.60 6.91 -39.67
CA PRO A 534 -17.51 7.27 -41.08
C PRO A 534 -18.56 8.32 -41.44
N GLU A 535 -18.23 9.31 -42.27
CA GLU A 535 -19.18 10.34 -42.69
C GLU A 535 -20.39 9.72 -43.41
N GLU A 536 -20.15 8.63 -44.13
CA GLU A 536 -21.12 7.87 -44.92
C GLU A 536 -22.04 6.98 -44.07
N LEU A 537 -21.88 6.93 -42.75
CA LEU A 537 -22.73 6.11 -41.90
C LEU A 537 -24.18 6.61 -41.92
N GLU A 538 -25.07 5.77 -42.45
CA GLU A 538 -26.51 6.01 -42.44
C GLU A 538 -27.09 5.75 -41.05
N VAL A 539 -27.90 6.70 -40.57
CA VAL A 539 -28.61 6.59 -39.29
C VAL A 539 -29.94 5.87 -39.53
N PRO A 540 -30.29 4.84 -38.72
CA PRO A 540 -31.59 4.18 -38.82
C PRO A 540 -32.76 5.16 -38.65
N GLU A 541 -33.73 5.13 -39.58
CA GLU A 541 -34.93 6.00 -39.53
C GLU A 541 -35.69 5.87 -38.21
N SER A 542 -35.72 4.67 -37.63
CA SER A 542 -36.32 4.39 -36.32
C SER A 542 -35.81 5.27 -35.16
N LEU A 543 -34.64 5.89 -35.27
CA LEU A 543 -34.11 6.83 -34.27
C LEU A 543 -34.59 8.27 -34.52
N LEU A 544 -34.91 8.61 -35.77
CA LEU A 544 -35.39 9.92 -36.19
C LEU A 544 -36.91 10.04 -36.00
N ASP A 545 -37.60 8.90 -36.01
CA ASP A 545 -39.04 8.76 -35.89
C ASP A 545 -39.49 8.49 -34.43
N PRO A 546 -40.80 8.57 -34.13
CA PRO A 546 -41.33 8.20 -32.81
C PRO A 546 -40.93 6.76 -32.40
N PRO A 547 -40.63 6.52 -31.11
CA PRO A 547 -40.79 7.43 -29.97
C PRO A 547 -39.59 8.36 -29.70
N TRP A 548 -38.49 8.23 -30.45
CA TRP A 548 -37.20 8.83 -30.07
C TRP A 548 -36.98 10.26 -30.59
N TYR A 549 -37.44 10.55 -31.81
CA TYR A 549 -37.36 11.89 -32.44
C TYR A 549 -35.97 12.56 -32.38
N LEU A 550 -34.89 11.77 -32.51
CA LEU A 550 -33.54 12.31 -32.44
C LEU A 550 -33.19 13.07 -33.71
N SER A 551 -32.43 14.16 -33.60
CA SER A 551 -31.77 14.75 -34.77
C SER A 551 -30.72 13.79 -35.33
N LYS A 552 -30.37 13.92 -36.61
CA LYS A 552 -29.28 13.12 -37.23
C LYS A 552 -27.97 13.18 -36.42
N GLY A 553 -27.65 14.35 -35.84
CA GLY A 553 -26.49 14.50 -34.97
C GLY A 553 -26.62 13.69 -33.68
N GLN A 554 -27.72 13.85 -32.94
CA GLN A 554 -27.98 13.10 -31.70
C GLN A 554 -28.03 11.59 -31.92
N ALA A 555 -28.60 11.15 -33.04
CA ALA A 555 -28.65 9.73 -33.38
C ALA A 555 -27.26 9.16 -33.69
N ARG A 556 -26.39 9.92 -34.39
CA ARG A 556 -24.97 9.55 -34.56
C ARG A 556 -24.23 9.51 -33.24
N ASP A 557 -24.45 10.47 -32.35
CA ASP A 557 -23.85 10.48 -31.01
C ASP A 557 -24.30 9.27 -30.17
N LEU A 558 -25.59 8.92 -30.24
CA LEU A 558 -26.13 7.71 -29.60
C LEU A 558 -25.45 6.45 -30.16
N ILE A 559 -25.35 6.31 -31.48
CA ILE A 559 -24.67 5.18 -32.11
C ILE A 559 -23.20 5.11 -31.67
N ALA A 560 -22.49 6.23 -31.67
CA ALA A 560 -21.11 6.29 -31.19
C ALA A 560 -21.00 5.84 -29.73
N HIS A 561 -21.94 6.25 -28.88
CA HIS A 561 -21.98 5.85 -27.48
C HIS A 561 -22.24 4.34 -27.31
N LEU A 562 -23.20 3.80 -28.06
CA LEU A 562 -23.51 2.36 -28.04
C LEU A 562 -22.31 1.52 -28.50
N LEU A 563 -21.60 1.96 -29.54
CA LEU A 563 -20.37 1.31 -30.00
C LEU A 563 -19.22 1.45 -28.98
N ASP A 564 -19.14 2.57 -28.28
CA ASP A 564 -18.16 2.73 -27.19
C ASP A 564 -18.45 1.82 -26.00
N MET A 565 -19.73 1.46 -25.75
CA MET A 565 -20.06 0.41 -24.78
C MET A 565 -19.46 -0.95 -25.17
N LEU A 566 -19.44 -1.28 -26.48
CA LEU A 566 -18.77 -2.50 -26.95
C LEU A 566 -17.26 -2.46 -26.66
N ARG A 567 -16.60 -1.29 -26.83
CA ARG A 567 -15.20 -1.11 -26.41
C ARG A 567 -15.04 -1.31 -24.90
N ALA A 568 -15.93 -0.74 -24.08
CA ALA A 568 -15.91 -0.91 -22.64
C ALA A 568 -16.04 -2.39 -22.22
N ASP A 569 -16.81 -3.17 -22.98
CA ASP A 569 -16.96 -4.62 -22.84
C ASP A 569 -15.87 -5.42 -23.58
N LYS A 570 -14.85 -4.72 -24.13
CA LYS A 570 -13.67 -5.26 -24.83
C LYS A 570 -13.98 -6.00 -26.12
N ALA A 571 -15.12 -5.73 -26.72
CA ALA A 571 -15.46 -6.20 -28.06
C ALA A 571 -14.82 -5.28 -29.10
N ILE A 572 -13.50 -5.43 -29.30
CA ILE A 572 -12.74 -4.73 -30.33
C ILE A 572 -11.87 -5.70 -31.13
N GLU A 573 -11.48 -5.29 -32.32
CA GLU A 573 -10.38 -5.90 -33.07
C GLU A 573 -9.07 -5.16 -32.75
N ILE A 574 -8.00 -5.91 -32.48
CA ILE A 574 -6.68 -5.33 -32.20
C ILE A 574 -5.94 -5.18 -33.52
N ASN A 575 -5.68 -3.93 -33.92
CA ASN A 575 -4.85 -3.63 -35.08
C ASN A 575 -3.40 -3.39 -34.62
N SER A 576 -2.50 -4.32 -34.95
CA SER A 576 -1.07 -4.16 -34.69
C SER A 576 -0.36 -3.47 -35.86
N LEU A 577 0.75 -2.77 -35.58
CA LEU A 577 1.64 -2.31 -36.66
C LEU A 577 2.19 -3.50 -37.47
N PRO A 578 2.58 -3.31 -38.75
CA PRO A 578 2.97 -4.41 -39.65
C PRO A 578 4.14 -5.26 -39.15
N ASP A 579 5.03 -4.67 -38.35
CA ASP A 579 6.32 -5.28 -37.98
C ASP A 579 6.19 -6.38 -36.90
N PHE A 580 5.04 -6.51 -36.23
CA PHE A 580 4.79 -7.53 -35.20
C PHE A 580 3.30 -7.65 -34.85
N PHE A 581 2.86 -8.87 -34.50
CA PHE A 581 1.46 -9.14 -34.16
C PHE A 581 1.19 -8.99 -32.66
N ILE A 582 0.04 -8.42 -32.30
CA ILE A 582 -0.44 -8.32 -30.91
C ILE A 582 -1.78 -9.02 -30.81
N ASN A 583 -1.88 -9.96 -29.87
CA ASN A 583 -3.11 -10.66 -29.54
C ASN A 583 -3.66 -10.21 -28.18
N PHE A 584 -4.94 -10.49 -27.92
CA PHE A 584 -5.55 -10.23 -26.61
C PHE A 584 -4.82 -10.92 -25.45
N SER A 585 -4.16 -12.06 -25.68
CA SER A 585 -3.33 -12.74 -24.69
C SER A 585 -2.12 -11.90 -24.25
N ASP A 586 -1.56 -11.09 -25.15
CA ASP A 586 -0.42 -10.21 -24.83
C ASP A 586 -0.82 -9.07 -23.89
N LEU A 587 -2.10 -8.69 -23.87
CA LEU A 587 -2.62 -7.63 -23.02
C LEU A 587 -2.78 -8.06 -21.56
N SER A 588 -2.75 -9.36 -21.27
CA SER A 588 -2.95 -9.93 -19.92
C SER A 588 -4.26 -9.47 -19.24
N ILE A 589 -5.31 -9.20 -20.03
CA ILE A 589 -6.61 -8.77 -19.51
C ILE A 589 -7.40 -10.00 -19.06
N LYS A 590 -7.87 -10.01 -17.81
CA LYS A 590 -8.72 -11.10 -17.28
C LYS A 590 -10.09 -11.10 -17.96
N GLY A 591 -10.44 -12.22 -18.62
CA GLY A 591 -11.74 -12.48 -19.24
C GLY A 591 -11.66 -13.65 -20.24
N THR A 592 -12.76 -14.41 -20.37
CA THR A 592 -12.89 -15.43 -21.43
C THR A 592 -13.12 -14.76 -22.78
N GLN A 593 -12.29 -15.10 -23.76
CA GLN A 593 -12.38 -14.56 -25.12
C GLN A 593 -13.44 -15.33 -25.91
N PHE A 594 -14.27 -14.60 -26.63
CA PHE A 594 -15.23 -15.14 -27.57
C PHE A 594 -15.17 -14.35 -28.87
N GLN A 595 -15.30 -15.04 -30.00
CA GLN A 595 -15.43 -14.41 -31.31
C GLN A 595 -16.90 -14.31 -31.68
N VAL A 596 -17.32 -13.18 -32.23
CA VAL A 596 -18.70 -12.98 -32.66
C VAL A 596 -18.72 -12.82 -34.18
N LYS A 597 -19.61 -13.55 -34.85
CA LYS A 597 -19.77 -13.52 -36.31
C LYS A 597 -21.25 -13.43 -36.67
N THR A 598 -21.55 -12.77 -37.78
CA THR A 598 -22.88 -12.78 -38.42
C THR A 598 -23.07 -14.06 -39.25
N GLY A 599 -24.19 -14.78 -39.06
CA GLY A 599 -24.53 -16.02 -39.78
C GLY A 599 -24.40 -17.31 -38.95
N GLU A 600 -24.85 -18.45 -39.48
CA GLU A 600 -24.85 -19.73 -38.76
C GLU A 600 -23.45 -20.20 -38.36
N ILE A 601 -23.31 -20.65 -37.12
CA ILE A 601 -22.04 -21.15 -36.57
C ILE A 601 -22.20 -22.63 -36.23
N LEU A 602 -21.42 -23.47 -36.91
CA LEU A 602 -21.37 -24.90 -36.65
C LEU A 602 -20.13 -25.24 -35.80
N GLY A 603 -20.36 -25.72 -34.57
CA GLY A 603 -19.39 -26.55 -33.85
C GLY A 603 -18.24 -25.88 -33.09
N ASN A 604 -18.22 -24.55 -32.90
CA ASN A 604 -17.15 -23.91 -32.13
C ASN A 604 -17.66 -23.25 -30.82
N ARG A 605 -17.23 -23.80 -29.68
CA ARG A 605 -17.62 -23.36 -28.33
C ARG A 605 -17.16 -21.94 -27.95
N TYR A 606 -16.23 -21.37 -28.71
CA TYR A 606 -15.70 -20.01 -28.50
C TYR A 606 -16.23 -18.99 -29.51
N MET A 607 -17.16 -19.38 -30.38
CA MET A 607 -17.80 -18.49 -31.36
C MET A 607 -19.30 -18.33 -31.08
N ARG A 608 -19.80 -17.09 -31.17
CA ARG A 608 -21.23 -16.76 -31.03
C ARG A 608 -21.77 -16.06 -32.27
N CYS A 609 -23.03 -16.39 -32.58
CA CYS A 609 -23.73 -15.86 -33.74
C CYS A 609 -24.48 -14.59 -33.31
N TRP A 610 -24.02 -13.44 -33.79
CA TRP A 610 -24.57 -12.12 -33.42
C TRP A 610 -26.08 -12.03 -33.61
N ASN A 611 -26.58 -12.64 -34.67
CA ASN A 611 -28.00 -12.67 -35.04
C ASN A 611 -28.71 -13.98 -34.65
N GLY A 612 -28.09 -14.79 -33.77
CA GLY A 612 -28.64 -16.06 -33.29
C GLY A 612 -29.50 -15.89 -32.04
N ARG A 613 -30.28 -16.91 -31.67
CA ARG A 613 -31.18 -16.90 -30.50
C ARG A 613 -30.51 -16.64 -29.14
N ARG A 614 -29.19 -16.61 -29.07
CA ARG A 614 -28.42 -16.43 -27.82
C ARG A 614 -27.54 -15.17 -27.81
N GLY A 615 -27.55 -14.37 -28.89
CA GLY A 615 -26.63 -13.25 -29.10
C GLY A 615 -25.22 -13.69 -29.44
#